data_AF-A0A350UB01-F1
#
_entry.id   AF-A0A350UB01-F1
#
_cell.length_a   1.000
_cell.length_b   1.000
_cell.length_c   1.000
_cell.angle_alpha   90.00
_cell.angle_beta   90.00
_cell.angle_gamma   90.00
#
_symmetry.space_group_name_H-M   'P 1'
#
loop_
_entity.id
_entity.type
_entity.pdbx_description
1 polymer ?
#
loop_
_entity_poly.entity_id
_entity_poly.type
_entity_poly.pdbx_seq_one_letter_code
_entity_poly.pdbx_strand_id
1 'polypeptide(L)'
;MTPPYERDIRNHLAEALGGALGQTPDAHRIRLPARSAHASFRPPQGADAGSLTAIDFGSLYGAPLVKAVRAVNGWLLFDFSPAFCSALVDEINRNLPAPDTSGETHAENRMRSLARHEGSGCPDLAAFHRALIEATVAHKSPTAYRRAERAALALFYTIAPRERPALLSRCGALGDALWRVLSCSR
;
A
#
# COMPACT_ATOMS: atom_id res chain seq x y z
N MET A 1 16.77 4.76 -6.95
CA MET A 1 16.81 4.16 -5.59
C MET A 1 15.54 3.36 -5.43
N THR A 2 15.62 2.10 -5.01
CA THR A 2 14.40 1.28 -4.81
C THR A 2 13.78 1.58 -3.45
N PRO A 3 12.52 2.05 -3.38
CA PRO A 3 11.86 2.29 -2.09
C PRO A 3 11.72 0.99 -1.29
N PRO A 4 12.02 0.99 0.03
CA PRO A 4 12.06 -0.24 0.83
C PRO A 4 10.67 -0.75 1.26
N TYR A 5 9.63 0.07 1.12
CA TYR A 5 8.32 -0.13 1.73
C TYR A 5 7.67 -1.50 1.42
N GLU A 6 7.77 -1.97 0.17
CA GLU A 6 7.25 -3.28 -0.21
C GLU A 6 7.95 -4.43 0.50
N ARG A 7 9.28 -4.34 0.65
CA ARG A 7 10.09 -5.35 1.33
C ARG A 7 9.75 -5.35 2.82
N ASP A 8 9.65 -4.18 3.43
CA ASP A 8 9.40 -4.04 4.86
C ASP A 8 8.01 -4.61 5.23
N ILE A 9 6.98 -4.35 4.41
CA ILE A 9 5.65 -4.94 4.57
C ILE A 9 5.70 -6.47 4.51
N ARG A 10 6.39 -7.03 3.50
CA ARG A 10 6.45 -8.49 3.33
C ARG A 10 7.23 -9.16 4.46
N ASN A 11 8.36 -8.58 4.86
CA ASN A 11 9.18 -9.11 5.93
C ASN A 11 8.41 -9.11 7.25
N HIS A 12 7.72 -8.01 7.57
CA HIS A 12 6.93 -7.93 8.80
C HIS A 12 5.80 -8.97 8.85
N LEU A 13 5.07 -9.13 7.74
CA LEU A 13 4.04 -10.17 7.62
C LEU A 13 4.64 -11.59 7.72
N ALA A 14 5.80 -11.82 7.10
CA ALA A 14 6.49 -13.11 7.16
C ALA A 14 6.94 -13.44 8.58
N GLU A 15 7.53 -12.47 9.30
CA GLU A 15 7.96 -12.63 10.69
C GLU A 15 6.78 -13.00 11.61
N ALA A 16 5.67 -12.26 11.51
CA ALA A 16 4.45 -12.57 12.27
C ALA A 16 3.92 -13.98 11.96
N LEU A 17 3.88 -14.38 10.68
CA LEU A 17 3.49 -15.73 10.27
C LEU A 17 4.47 -16.79 10.77
N GLY A 18 5.77 -16.47 10.86
CA GLY A 18 6.81 -17.36 11.34
C GLY A 18 6.61 -17.79 12.79
N GLY A 19 6.21 -16.85 13.65
CA GLY A 19 5.87 -17.14 15.05
C GLY A 19 4.74 -18.16 15.19
N ALA A 20 3.74 -18.10 14.31
CA ALA A 20 2.59 -19.01 14.33
C ALA A 20 2.84 -20.34 13.61
N LEU A 21 3.64 -20.33 12.53
CA LEU A 21 3.95 -21.52 11.73
C LEU A 21 5.14 -22.33 12.28
N GLY A 22 5.86 -21.80 13.28
CA GLY A 22 7.11 -22.38 13.79
C GLY A 22 8.32 -22.20 12.87
N GLN A 23 8.12 -21.65 11.67
CA GLN A 23 9.17 -21.29 10.73
C GLN A 23 8.72 -20.07 9.90
N THR A 24 9.59 -19.06 9.83
CA THR A 24 9.36 -17.87 8.99
C THR A 24 9.25 -18.25 7.52
N PRO A 25 8.11 -18.02 6.85
CA PRO A 25 7.99 -18.25 5.43
C PRO A 25 8.85 -17.26 4.65
N ASP A 26 9.25 -17.65 3.43
CA ASP A 26 9.87 -16.72 2.49
C ASP A 26 8.92 -15.55 2.18
N ALA A 27 9.37 -14.33 2.45
CA ALA A 27 8.66 -13.07 2.22
C ALA A 27 8.18 -12.92 0.76
N HIS A 28 8.88 -13.51 -0.21
CA HIS A 28 8.47 -13.50 -1.61
C HIS A 28 7.15 -14.24 -1.86
N ARG A 29 6.77 -15.18 -0.99
CA ARG A 29 5.48 -15.89 -1.05
C ARG A 29 4.29 -15.01 -0.67
N ILE A 30 4.51 -13.90 0.02
CA ILE A 30 3.48 -12.92 0.35
C ILE A 30 3.29 -11.99 -0.85
N ARG A 31 2.16 -12.11 -1.55
CA ARG A 31 1.91 -11.34 -2.78
C ARG A 31 1.34 -9.96 -2.46
N LEU A 32 1.99 -8.93 -2.99
CA LEU A 32 1.58 -7.53 -2.88
C LEU A 32 1.52 -6.88 -4.28
N PRO A 33 0.41 -6.22 -4.66
CA PRO A 33 -0.91 -6.33 -4.05
C PRO A 33 -1.66 -7.60 -4.49
N ALA A 34 -2.63 -8.06 -3.67
CA ALA A 34 -3.55 -9.15 -4.03
C ALA A 34 -4.75 -8.64 -4.85
N ARG A 35 -5.58 -9.51 -5.45
CA ARG A 35 -6.73 -9.06 -6.28
C ARG A 35 -7.86 -8.41 -5.47
N SER A 36 -8.16 -8.95 -4.30
CA SER A 36 -9.33 -8.60 -3.47
C SER A 36 -8.95 -8.23 -2.03
N ALA A 37 -7.69 -7.88 -1.82
CA ALA A 37 -7.09 -7.51 -0.54
C ALA A 37 -5.79 -6.72 -0.80
N HIS A 38 -5.17 -6.20 0.26
CA HIS A 38 -3.89 -5.50 0.14
C HIS A 38 -2.76 -6.50 -0.09
N ALA A 39 -2.69 -7.59 0.67
CA ALA A 39 -1.74 -8.68 0.44
C ALA A 39 -2.41 -10.05 0.48
N SER A 40 -1.72 -11.09 0.01
CA SER A 40 -2.17 -12.47 0.15
C SER A 40 -1.04 -13.45 0.35
N PHE A 41 -1.28 -14.52 1.12
CA PHE A 41 -0.32 -15.58 1.36
C PHE A 41 -1.02 -16.94 1.31
N ARG A 42 -0.32 -17.96 0.80
CA ARG A 42 -0.79 -19.34 0.87
C ARG A 42 0.06 -20.10 1.88
N PRO A 43 -0.50 -20.46 3.04
CA PRO A 43 0.17 -21.30 4.02
C PRO A 43 0.65 -22.63 3.42
N PRO A 44 1.69 -23.26 4.00
CA PRO A 44 2.11 -24.59 3.60
C PRO A 44 0.98 -25.63 3.84
N GLN A 45 1.08 -26.76 3.15
CA GLN A 45 0.10 -27.84 3.30
C GLN A 45 0.07 -28.33 4.75
N GLY A 46 -1.13 -28.54 5.30
CA GLY A 46 -1.33 -28.97 6.68
C GLY A 46 -1.42 -27.83 7.71
N ALA A 47 -1.08 -26.58 7.34
CA ALA A 47 -1.32 -25.44 8.21
C ALA A 47 -2.81 -25.07 8.23
N ASP A 48 -3.36 -24.83 9.41
CA ASP A 48 -4.72 -24.33 9.56
C ASP A 48 -4.78 -22.82 9.28
N ALA A 49 -5.19 -22.47 8.06
CA ALA A 49 -5.38 -21.07 7.66
C ALA A 49 -6.39 -20.32 8.55
N GLY A 50 -7.35 -21.01 9.16
CA GLY A 50 -8.32 -20.41 10.08
C GLY A 50 -7.62 -19.85 11.32
N SER A 51 -6.83 -20.66 12.01
CA SER A 51 -6.05 -20.23 13.18
C SER A 51 -5.12 -19.03 12.87
N LEU A 52 -4.53 -18.99 11.67
CA LEU A 52 -3.63 -17.90 11.25
C LEU A 52 -4.34 -16.56 11.03
N THR A 53 -5.67 -16.53 10.97
CA THR A 53 -6.42 -15.26 10.87
C THR A 53 -6.48 -14.49 12.19
N ALA A 54 -6.27 -15.17 13.32
CA ALA A 54 -6.40 -14.61 14.66
C ALA A 54 -5.08 -14.11 15.27
N ILE A 55 -3.95 -14.25 14.54
CA ILE A 55 -2.65 -13.85 15.06
C ILE A 55 -2.49 -12.33 15.04
N ASP A 56 -1.67 -11.82 15.95
CA ASP A 56 -1.27 -10.41 15.94
C ASP A 56 -0.17 -10.19 14.90
N PHE A 57 -0.43 -9.30 13.95
CA PHE A 57 0.53 -8.90 12.91
C PHE A 57 1.34 -7.65 13.31
N GLY A 58 1.16 -7.17 14.53
CA GLY A 58 1.95 -6.09 15.09
C GLY A 58 1.76 -4.75 14.38
N SER A 59 2.76 -3.89 14.56
CA SER A 59 2.78 -2.53 14.03
C SER A 59 3.99 -2.30 13.14
N LEU A 60 3.77 -1.60 12.02
CA LEU A 60 4.80 -1.17 11.10
C LEU A 60 4.72 0.36 10.95
N TYR A 61 5.86 1.04 10.98
CA TYR A 61 5.96 2.51 11.04
C TYR A 61 5.17 3.14 12.20
N GLY A 62 5.08 2.43 13.33
CA GLY A 62 4.39 2.90 14.54
C GLY A 62 2.87 2.76 14.50
N ALA A 63 2.28 2.10 13.50
CA ALA A 63 0.84 1.89 13.40
C ALA A 63 0.48 0.40 13.15
N PRO A 64 -0.67 -0.09 13.65
CA PRO A 64 -1.09 -1.48 13.45
C PRO A 64 -1.15 -1.86 11.97
N LEU A 65 -0.44 -2.88 11.53
CA LEU A 65 -0.32 -3.18 10.10
C LEU A 65 -1.63 -3.70 9.50
N VAL A 66 -2.23 -4.69 10.15
CA VAL A 66 -3.39 -5.44 9.63
C VAL A 66 -4.64 -5.07 10.41
N LYS A 67 -5.71 -4.71 9.69
CA LYS A 67 -7.06 -4.52 10.26
C LYS A 67 -7.85 -5.82 10.31
N ALA A 68 -7.74 -6.64 9.26
CA ALA A 68 -8.44 -7.90 9.18
C ALA A 68 -7.68 -8.90 8.31
N VAL A 69 -7.82 -10.19 8.65
CA VAL A 69 -7.36 -11.32 7.83
C VAL A 69 -8.54 -12.23 7.56
N ARG A 70 -8.67 -12.67 6.31
CA ARG A 70 -9.70 -13.63 5.89
C ARG A 70 -9.04 -14.86 5.27
N ALA A 71 -9.48 -16.04 5.70
CA ALA A 71 -9.12 -17.31 5.06
C ALA A 71 -10.13 -17.63 3.95
N VAL A 72 -9.67 -17.69 2.69
CA VAL A 72 -10.52 -17.97 1.53
C VAL A 72 -9.81 -18.98 0.62
N ASN A 73 -10.41 -20.15 0.42
CA ASN A 73 -9.86 -21.22 -0.44
C ASN A 73 -8.40 -21.59 -0.11
N GLY A 74 -8.05 -21.62 1.18
CA GLY A 74 -6.68 -21.90 1.65
C GLY A 74 -5.69 -20.75 1.48
N TRP A 75 -6.16 -19.54 1.13
CA TRP A 75 -5.37 -18.31 1.13
C TRP A 75 -5.71 -17.44 2.32
N LEU A 76 -4.69 -16.79 2.89
CA LEU A 76 -4.87 -15.65 3.77
C LEU A 76 -4.92 -14.39 2.91
N LEU A 77 -5.94 -13.57 3.12
CA LEU A 77 -6.13 -12.27 2.50
C LEU A 77 -6.02 -11.20 3.58
N PHE A 78 -5.06 -10.28 3.42
CA PHE A 78 -4.76 -9.25 4.41
C PHE A 78 -5.33 -7.91 3.99
N ASP A 79 -6.17 -7.34 4.86
CA ASP A 79 -6.67 -5.99 4.74
C ASP A 79 -5.90 -5.09 5.73
N PHE A 80 -5.06 -4.20 5.21
CA PHE A 80 -4.26 -3.29 6.01
C PHE A 80 -5.10 -2.25 6.72
N SER A 81 -4.60 -1.77 7.86
CA SER A 81 -5.32 -0.78 8.64
C SER A 81 -5.22 0.63 8.04
N PRO A 82 -6.25 1.48 8.22
CA PRO A 82 -6.18 2.88 7.81
C PRO A 82 -5.05 3.65 8.51
N ALA A 83 -4.76 3.29 9.78
CA ALA A 83 -3.68 3.89 10.54
C ALA A 83 -2.32 3.57 9.91
N PHE A 84 -2.10 2.32 9.49
CA PHE A 84 -0.90 1.94 8.76
C PHE A 84 -0.78 2.67 7.42
N CYS A 85 -1.87 2.77 6.65
CA CYS A 85 -1.84 3.50 5.38
C CYS A 85 -1.47 4.98 5.58
N SER A 86 -1.94 5.62 6.65
CA SER A 86 -1.53 6.98 6.99
C SER A 86 -0.06 7.06 7.43
N ALA A 87 0.39 6.14 8.30
CA ALA A 87 1.78 6.09 8.73
C ALA A 87 2.75 5.83 7.56
N LEU A 88 2.36 4.99 6.60
CA LEU A 88 3.13 4.74 5.38
C LEU A 88 3.25 6.00 4.51
N VAL A 89 2.18 6.79 4.38
CA VAL A 89 2.23 8.09 3.68
C VAL A 89 3.23 9.02 4.37
N ASP A 90 3.16 9.13 5.69
CA ASP A 90 4.06 9.99 6.46
C ASP A 90 5.52 9.52 6.34
N GLU A 91 5.75 8.21 6.39
CA GLU A 91 7.08 7.60 6.23
C GLU A 91 7.64 7.83 4.82
N ILE A 92 6.81 7.75 3.78
CA ILE A 92 7.20 8.08 2.41
C ILE A 92 7.61 9.54 2.29
N ASN A 93 6.76 10.46 2.76
CA ASN A 93 6.99 11.90 2.63
C ASN A 93 8.20 12.36 3.44
N ARG A 94 8.50 11.69 4.56
CA ARG A 94 9.68 11.96 5.39
C ARG A 94 10.97 11.49 4.73
N ASN A 95 10.98 10.32 4.10
CA ASN A 95 12.22 9.65 3.71
C ASN A 95 12.55 9.71 2.21
N LEU A 96 11.57 9.87 1.33
CA LEU A 96 11.83 10.07 -0.09
C LEU A 96 12.00 11.57 -0.38
N PRO A 97 12.98 11.99 -1.18
CA PRO A 97 13.10 13.38 -1.60
C PRO A 97 11.94 13.78 -2.53
N ALA A 98 11.66 15.08 -2.61
CA ALA A 98 10.70 15.58 -3.58
C ALA A 98 11.26 15.36 -5.00
N PRO A 99 10.48 14.81 -5.96
CA PRO A 99 10.96 14.57 -7.31
C PRO A 99 11.26 15.86 -8.06
N ASP A 100 12.15 15.77 -9.06
CA ASP A 100 12.22 16.79 -10.10
C ASP A 100 10.95 16.73 -10.98
N THR A 101 10.54 17.88 -11.46
CA THR A 101 9.39 18.05 -12.36
C THR A 101 9.74 17.81 -13.83
N SER A 102 11.03 17.71 -14.18
CA SER A 102 11.46 17.43 -15.54
C SER A 102 11.13 15.99 -15.95
N GLY A 103 10.43 15.84 -17.08
CA GLY A 103 10.05 14.53 -17.61
C GLY A 103 9.01 13.78 -16.79
N GLU A 104 8.15 14.47 -16.02
CA GLU A 104 7.02 13.87 -15.30
C GLU A 104 6.07 13.13 -16.26
N THR A 105 5.55 11.98 -15.84
CA THR A 105 4.40 11.35 -16.50
C THR A 105 3.10 12.09 -16.17
N HIS A 106 2.03 11.79 -16.90
CA HIS A 106 0.71 12.36 -16.61
C HIS A 106 0.23 12.01 -15.18
N ALA A 107 0.50 10.79 -14.72
CA ALA A 107 0.12 10.36 -13.38
C ALA A 107 0.91 11.13 -12.31
N GLU A 108 2.22 11.28 -12.49
CA GLU A 108 3.08 12.05 -11.58
C GLU A 108 2.63 13.51 -11.48
N ASN A 109 2.37 14.17 -12.62
CA ASN A 109 1.86 15.54 -12.65
C ASN A 109 0.51 15.69 -11.92
N ARG A 110 -0.39 14.71 -12.08
CA ARG A 110 -1.67 14.68 -11.36
C ARG A 110 -1.48 14.49 -9.86
N MET A 111 -0.58 13.62 -9.43
CA MET A 111 -0.29 13.41 -8.00
C MET A 111 0.37 14.65 -7.38
N ARG A 112 1.29 15.30 -8.10
CA ARG A 112 1.84 16.60 -7.70
C ARG A 112 0.77 17.69 -7.58
N SER A 113 -0.19 17.72 -8.50
CA SER A 113 -1.32 18.64 -8.41
C SER A 113 -2.17 18.36 -7.17
N LEU A 114 -2.40 17.08 -6.86
CA LEU A 114 -3.10 16.65 -5.66
C LEU A 114 -2.34 17.05 -4.38
N ALA A 115 -1.00 16.96 -4.40
CA ALA A 115 -0.12 17.32 -3.30
C ALA A 115 -0.19 18.79 -2.88
N ARG A 116 -0.74 19.67 -3.73
CA ARG A 116 -0.96 21.09 -3.41
C ARG A 116 -2.13 21.34 -2.48
N HIS A 117 -3.00 20.36 -2.30
CA HIS A 117 -4.07 20.45 -1.33
C HIS A 117 -3.55 20.23 0.09
N GLU A 118 -4.35 20.64 1.06
CA GLU A 118 -4.11 20.31 2.46
C GLU A 118 -4.39 18.82 2.73
N GLY A 119 -4.16 18.40 3.96
CA GLY A 119 -4.46 17.06 4.46
C GLY A 119 -3.22 16.25 4.81
N SER A 120 -3.38 15.46 5.87
CA SER A 120 -2.36 14.59 6.45
C SER A 120 -2.70 13.11 6.24
N GLY A 121 -1.68 12.27 6.11
CA GLY A 121 -1.84 10.82 6.00
C GLY A 121 -2.64 10.38 4.76
N CYS A 122 -3.34 9.25 4.91
CA CYS A 122 -4.12 8.62 3.85
C CYS A 122 -5.59 8.54 4.26
N PRO A 123 -6.53 9.15 3.50
CA PRO A 123 -7.95 9.00 3.77
C PRO A 123 -8.40 7.54 3.70
N ASP A 124 -9.26 7.12 4.64
CA ASP A 124 -9.77 5.74 4.78
C ASP A 124 -10.76 5.38 3.66
N LEU A 125 -10.24 5.18 2.46
CA LEU A 125 -10.96 4.78 1.27
C LEU A 125 -10.20 3.66 0.56
N ALA A 126 -10.91 2.60 0.19
CA ALA A 126 -10.30 1.42 -0.42
C ALA A 126 -9.49 1.73 -1.68
N ALA A 127 -9.96 2.65 -2.53
CA ALA A 127 -9.24 3.06 -3.74
C ALA A 127 -7.90 3.75 -3.41
N PHE A 128 -7.83 4.49 -2.30
CA PHE A 128 -6.66 5.27 -1.91
C PHE A 128 -5.60 4.35 -1.31
N HIS A 129 -6.01 3.48 -0.39
CA HIS A 129 -5.16 2.43 0.14
C HIS A 129 -4.64 1.54 -0.99
N ARG A 130 -5.50 1.18 -1.95
CA ARG A 130 -5.09 0.39 -3.11
C ARG A 130 -4.01 1.08 -3.94
N ALA A 131 -4.22 2.34 -4.30
CA ALA A 131 -3.24 3.10 -5.07
C ALA A 131 -1.90 3.22 -4.34
N LEU A 132 -1.93 3.47 -3.03
CA LEU A 132 -0.74 3.51 -2.19
C LEU A 132 0.03 2.19 -2.23
N ILE A 133 -0.65 1.06 -2.05
CA ILE A 133 -0.01 -0.26 -2.08
C ILE A 133 0.51 -0.61 -3.49
N GLU A 134 -0.24 -0.34 -4.56
CA GLU A 134 0.26 -0.54 -5.93
C GLU A 134 1.52 0.31 -6.20
N ALA A 135 1.60 1.54 -5.68
CA ALA A 135 2.78 2.38 -5.81
C ALA A 135 4.01 1.77 -5.14
N THR A 136 3.89 1.16 -3.95
CA THR A 136 5.04 0.53 -3.28
C THR A 136 5.72 -0.56 -4.10
N VAL A 137 4.99 -1.20 -5.02
CA VAL A 137 5.51 -2.29 -5.87
C VAL A 137 5.85 -1.85 -7.29
N ALA A 138 5.70 -0.56 -7.62
CA ALA A 138 5.83 -0.03 -8.98
C ALA A 138 7.19 -0.35 -9.61
N HIS A 139 8.26 -0.30 -8.81
CA HIS A 139 9.65 -0.56 -9.23
C HIS A 139 9.91 -2.01 -9.70
N LYS A 140 9.00 -2.95 -9.44
CA LYS A 140 9.25 -4.38 -9.73
C LYS A 140 9.25 -4.70 -11.22
N SER A 141 8.52 -3.93 -12.03
CA SER A 141 8.45 -4.14 -13.49
C SER A 141 7.71 -2.98 -14.18
N PRO A 142 7.89 -2.80 -15.51
CA PRO A 142 7.12 -1.82 -16.28
C PRO A 142 5.60 -2.05 -16.23
N THR A 143 5.16 -3.29 -16.01
CA THR A 143 3.73 -3.61 -15.85
C THR A 143 3.22 -3.25 -14.45
N ALA A 144 4.05 -3.41 -13.41
CA ALA A 144 3.72 -2.95 -12.07
C ALA A 144 3.62 -1.43 -12.01
N TYR A 145 4.57 -0.71 -12.60
CA TYR A 145 4.53 0.75 -12.72
C TYR A 145 3.23 1.24 -13.39
N ARG A 146 2.89 0.70 -14.57
CA ARG A 146 1.64 1.07 -15.26
C ARG A 146 0.37 0.78 -14.47
N ARG A 147 0.36 -0.25 -13.61
CA ARG A 147 -0.78 -0.51 -12.70
C ARG A 147 -0.86 0.54 -11.60
N ALA A 148 0.27 0.92 -11.01
CA ALA A 148 0.34 1.98 -10.02
C ALA A 148 -0.14 3.32 -10.58
N GLU A 149 0.31 3.70 -11.79
CA GLU A 149 -0.17 4.92 -12.47
C GLU A 149 -1.69 4.90 -12.69
N ARG A 150 -2.23 3.78 -13.17
CA ARG A 150 -3.68 3.64 -13.37
C ARG A 150 -4.45 3.76 -12.06
N ALA A 151 -3.95 3.15 -10.98
CA ALA A 151 -4.58 3.26 -9.66
C ALA A 151 -4.55 4.69 -9.13
N ALA A 152 -3.43 5.40 -9.30
CA ALA A 152 -3.28 6.81 -8.93
C ALA A 152 -4.23 7.72 -9.74
N LEU A 153 -4.38 7.50 -11.04
CA LEU A 153 -5.32 8.26 -11.87
C LEU A 153 -6.79 7.95 -11.55
N ALA A 154 -7.08 6.75 -11.03
CA ALA A 154 -8.44 6.31 -10.74
C ALA A 154 -8.92 6.63 -9.31
N LEU A 155 -8.13 7.31 -8.47
CA LEU A 155 -8.45 7.60 -7.06
C LEU A 155 -9.90 8.08 -6.86
N PHE A 156 -10.34 9.04 -7.68
CA PHE A 156 -11.65 9.68 -7.53
C PHE A 156 -12.74 9.09 -8.44
N TYR A 157 -12.46 8.03 -9.20
CA TYR A 157 -13.40 7.51 -10.21
C TYR A 157 -14.67 6.95 -9.58
N THR A 158 -14.55 6.29 -8.43
CA THR A 158 -15.68 5.72 -7.68
C THR A 158 -16.36 6.72 -6.74
N ILE A 159 -15.83 7.95 -6.64
CA ILE A 159 -16.36 9.00 -5.74
C ILE A 159 -17.34 9.88 -6.51
N ALA A 160 -18.51 10.10 -5.94
CA ALA A 160 -19.55 10.94 -6.55
C ALA A 160 -19.02 12.38 -6.75
N PRO A 161 -19.31 13.05 -7.88
CA PRO A 161 -18.74 14.37 -8.19
C PRO A 161 -18.92 15.42 -7.08
N ARG A 162 -20.08 15.40 -6.38
CA ARG A 162 -20.40 16.32 -5.28
C ARG A 162 -19.53 16.14 -4.04
N GLU A 163 -18.98 14.95 -3.81
CA GLU A 163 -18.17 14.62 -2.63
C GLU A 163 -16.66 14.88 -2.86
N ARG A 164 -16.25 15.00 -4.12
CA ARG A 164 -14.83 15.15 -4.50
C ARG A 164 -14.17 16.40 -3.92
N PRO A 165 -14.78 17.61 -3.91
CA PRO A 165 -14.10 18.81 -3.41
C PRO A 165 -13.68 18.70 -1.95
N ALA A 166 -14.58 18.20 -1.09
CA ALA A 166 -14.28 17.98 0.32
C ALA A 166 -13.16 16.94 0.50
N LEU A 167 -13.16 15.88 -0.32
CA LEU A 167 -12.14 14.85 -0.26
C LEU A 167 -10.77 15.34 -0.77
N LEU A 168 -10.73 16.15 -1.83
CA LEU A 168 -9.50 16.74 -2.38
C LEU A 168 -8.70 17.49 -1.31
N SER A 169 -9.38 18.28 -0.47
CA SER A 169 -8.77 19.03 0.64
C SER A 169 -8.11 18.18 1.74
N ARG A 170 -8.27 16.86 1.68
CA ARG A 170 -7.73 15.89 2.64
C ARG A 170 -6.65 14.98 2.05
N CYS A 171 -6.30 15.18 0.78
CA CYS A 171 -5.46 14.25 0.02
C CYS A 171 -4.04 14.75 -0.23
N GLY A 172 -3.64 15.91 0.30
CA GLY A 172 -2.32 16.51 0.06
C GLY A 172 -1.17 15.55 0.31
N ALA A 173 -1.05 15.04 1.54
CA ALA A 173 0.01 14.11 1.92
C ALA A 173 0.01 12.82 1.08
N LEU A 174 -1.16 12.25 0.77
CA LEU A 174 -1.27 11.08 -0.10
C LEU A 174 -0.78 11.39 -1.53
N GLY A 175 -1.18 12.54 -2.09
CA GLY A 175 -0.73 13.00 -3.40
C GLY A 175 0.79 13.14 -3.45
N ASP A 176 1.39 13.74 -2.41
CA ASP A 176 2.85 13.89 -2.32
C ASP A 176 3.55 12.53 -2.23
N ALA A 177 3.03 11.61 -1.42
CA ALA A 177 3.61 10.28 -1.26
C ALA A 177 3.55 9.47 -2.56
N LEU A 178 2.41 9.49 -3.26
CA LEU A 178 2.27 8.82 -4.55
C LEU A 178 3.18 9.43 -5.61
N TRP A 179 3.33 10.76 -5.64
CA TRP A 179 4.25 11.45 -6.54
C TRP A 179 5.70 10.98 -6.30
N ARG A 180 6.16 11.02 -5.05
CA ARG A 180 7.51 10.57 -4.66
C ARG A 180 7.79 9.13 -5.05
N VAL A 181 6.87 8.22 -4.73
CA VAL A 181 7.06 6.78 -4.99
C VAL A 181 7.03 6.47 -6.48
N LEU A 182 6.10 7.06 -7.24
CA LEU A 182 6.04 6.85 -8.69
C LEU A 182 7.32 7.35 -9.36
N SER A 183 7.74 8.59 -9.08
CA SER A 183 8.96 9.14 -9.68
C SER A 183 10.23 8.36 -9.32
N CYS A 184 10.30 7.75 -8.12
CA CYS A 184 11.44 6.91 -7.73
C CYS A 184 11.40 5.49 -8.31
N SER A 185 10.27 5.07 -8.89
CA SER A 185 10.03 3.68 -9.31
C SER A 185 10.09 3.46 -10.82
N ARG A 186 10.39 4.51 -11.58
CA ARG A 186 10.57 4.47 -13.03
C ARG A 186 11.99 4.02 -13.39
#